data_AF-I3DXS5-F1
#
_entry.id   AF-I3DXS5-F1
#
_cell.length_a   1.000
_cell.length_b   1.000
_cell.length_c   1.000
_cell.angle_alpha   90.00
_cell.angle_beta   90.00
_cell.angle_gamma   90.00
#
_symmetry.space_group_name_H-M   'P 1'
#
loop_
_entity.id
_entity.type
_entity.pdbx_description
1 polymer ?
#
loop_
_entity_poly.entity_id
_entity_poly.type
_entity_poly.pdbx_seq_one_letter_code
_entity_poly.pdbx_strand_id
1 'polypeptide(L)'
;MLQKLRKRLKNQKGLTLIELLAVIVILGIISAIAVPSIGGLINKSKSDATVAEGIQIINAAKLYVTTNPNVTSISANDLSQYLDNVKDNDFSVTVGKSGNKHTYTLVDHGAASIVPDAGNDNTVTEAELQTYTNAN
;
A
#
# COMPACT_ATOMS: atom_id res chain seq x y z
N MET A 1 -8.80 5.00 60.22
CA MET A 1 -8.82 5.12 58.74
C MET A 1 -8.40 3.83 58.02
N LEU A 2 -7.35 3.13 58.47
CA LEU A 2 -6.83 1.86 57.91
C LEU A 2 -7.84 0.70 57.80
N GLN A 3 -8.81 0.61 58.71
CA GLN A 3 -9.84 -0.44 58.68
C GLN A 3 -10.78 -0.33 57.46
N LYS A 4 -11.02 0.87 56.93
CA LYS A 4 -11.84 1.07 55.73
C LYS A 4 -11.12 0.59 54.45
N LEU A 5 -9.79 0.67 54.41
CA LEU A 5 -8.98 0.17 53.29
C LEU A 5 -8.98 -1.36 53.21
N ARG A 6 -8.79 -2.04 54.35
CA ARG A 6 -8.84 -3.52 54.42
C ARG A 6 -10.20 -4.10 53.99
N LYS A 7 -11.30 -3.37 54.25
CA LYS A 7 -12.65 -3.81 53.86
C LYS A 7 -12.90 -3.70 52.34
N ARG A 8 -12.24 -2.75 51.65
CA ARG A 8 -12.31 -2.61 50.18
C ARG A 8 -11.56 -3.73 49.45
N LEU A 9 -10.42 -4.16 49.98
CA LEU A 9 -9.65 -5.29 49.42
C LEU A 9 -10.38 -6.65 49.57
N LYS A 10 -11.17 -6.84 50.64
CA LYS A 10 -12.01 -8.03 50.83
C LYS A 10 -13.29 -8.04 49.99
N ASN A 11 -13.65 -6.93 49.33
CA ASN A 11 -14.81 -6.83 48.44
C ASN A 11 -14.46 -7.08 46.96
N GLN A 12 -13.27 -7.61 46.68
CA GLN A 12 -12.93 -8.11 45.35
C GLN A 12 -13.66 -9.45 45.16
N LYS A 13 -14.94 -9.40 44.79
CA LYS A 13 -15.63 -10.56 44.22
C LYS A 13 -14.87 -10.90 42.94
N GLY A 14 -14.01 -11.91 43.00
CA GLY A 14 -13.20 -12.35 41.87
C GLY A 14 -14.09 -12.84 40.73
N LEU A 15 -13.70 -12.53 39.50
CA LEU A 15 -14.26 -13.15 38.30
C LEU A 15 -14.15 -14.66 38.41
N THR A 16 -15.22 -15.37 38.07
CA THR A 16 -15.21 -16.82 38.06
C THR A 16 -14.46 -17.34 36.82
N LEU A 17 -13.83 -18.51 36.92
CA LEU A 17 -13.12 -19.10 35.78
C LEU A 17 -14.06 -19.35 34.58
N ILE A 18 -15.34 -19.65 34.85
CA ILE A 18 -16.35 -19.89 33.81
C ILE A 18 -16.68 -18.61 33.02
N GLU A 19 -16.70 -17.44 33.66
CA GLU A 19 -16.91 -16.16 32.98
C GLU A 19 -15.73 -15.83 32.07
N LEU A 20 -14.51 -16.07 32.54
CA LEU A 20 -13.31 -15.86 31.73
C LEU A 20 -13.26 -16.84 30.56
N LEU A 21 -13.69 -18.09 30.79
CA LEU A 21 -13.77 -19.14 29.75
C LEU A 21 -14.78 -18.78 28.65
N ALA A 22 -15.97 -18.29 29.01
CA ALA A 22 -16.97 -17.88 28.01
C ALA A 22 -16.45 -16.75 27.10
N VAL A 23 -15.72 -15.78 27.67
CA VAL A 23 -15.16 -14.64 26.90
C VAL A 23 -14.09 -15.11 25.90
N ILE A 24 -13.16 -15.96 26.31
CA ILE A 24 -12.11 -16.45 25.40
C ILE A 24 -12.68 -17.33 24.28
N VAL A 25 -13.77 -18.06 24.53
CA VAL A 25 -14.48 -18.84 23.50
C VAL A 25 -15.08 -17.91 22.45
N ILE A 26 -15.79 -16.87 22.87
CA ILE A 26 -16.38 -15.89 21.95
C ILE A 26 -15.28 -15.16 21.17
N LEU A 27 -14.22 -14.69 21.84
CA LEU A 27 -13.07 -14.05 21.19
C LEU A 27 -12.37 -15.00 20.22
N GLY A 28 -12.28 -16.30 20.54
CA GLY A 28 -11.70 -17.32 19.67
C GLY A 28 -12.50 -17.49 18.37
N ILE A 29 -13.83 -17.57 18.46
CA ILE A 29 -14.71 -17.68 17.28
C ILE A 29 -14.59 -16.43 16.39
N ILE A 30 -14.64 -15.23 17.00
CA ILE A 30 -14.48 -13.97 16.26
C ILE A 30 -13.09 -13.91 15.60
N SER A 31 -12.04 -14.23 16.34
CA SER A 31 -10.66 -14.18 15.84
C SER A 31 -10.43 -15.16 14.69
N ALA A 32 -11.05 -16.33 14.72
CA ALA A 32 -10.92 -17.33 13.65
C ALA A 32 -11.40 -16.82 12.28
N ILE A 33 -12.44 -15.97 12.24
CA ILE A 33 -12.98 -15.40 10.99
C ILE A 33 -12.32 -14.05 10.67
N ALA A 34 -12.09 -13.22 11.69
CA ALA A 34 -11.55 -11.87 11.54
C ALA A 34 -10.09 -11.84 11.06
N VAL A 35 -9.23 -12.73 11.56
CA VAL A 35 -7.79 -12.73 11.21
C VAL A 35 -7.54 -12.97 9.71
N PRO A 36 -8.06 -14.04 9.08
CA PRO A 36 -7.81 -14.28 7.65
C PRO A 36 -8.44 -13.20 6.75
N SER A 37 -9.64 -12.71 7.10
CA SER A 37 -10.33 -11.67 6.33
C SER A 37 -9.59 -10.33 6.36
N ILE A 38 -9.12 -9.89 7.54
CA ILE A 38 -8.34 -8.66 7.68
C ILE A 38 -6.99 -8.78 6.95
N GLY A 39 -6.33 -9.94 7.00
CA GLY A 39 -5.08 -10.18 6.28
C GLY A 39 -5.20 -9.98 4.76
N GLY A 40 -6.26 -10.53 4.15
CA GLY A 40 -6.54 -10.33 2.73
C GLY A 40 -6.80 -8.86 2.36
N LEU A 41 -7.58 -8.16 3.18
CA LEU A 41 -7.88 -6.73 2.98
C LEU A 41 -6.63 -5.85 3.09
N ILE A 42 -5.74 -6.13 4.04
CA ILE A 42 -4.47 -5.39 4.19
C ILE A 42 -3.59 -5.61 2.95
N ASN A 43 -3.49 -6.84 2.45
CA ASN A 43 -2.69 -7.13 1.27
C ASN A 43 -3.23 -6.42 0.02
N LYS A 44 -4.56 -6.42 -0.18
CA LYS A 44 -5.19 -5.67 -1.27
C LYS A 44 -4.98 -4.17 -1.14
N SER A 45 -5.18 -3.61 0.06
CA SER A 45 -4.95 -2.19 0.33
C SER A 45 -3.49 -1.78 0.07
N LYS A 46 -2.53 -2.64 0.41
CA LYS A 46 -1.11 -2.42 0.13
C LYS A 46 -0.84 -2.45 -1.37
N SER A 47 -1.40 -3.43 -2.08
CA SER A 47 -1.32 -3.55 -3.53
C SER A 47 -1.86 -2.31 -4.24
N ASP A 48 -3.02 -1.82 -3.81
CA ASP A 48 -3.68 -0.65 -4.39
C ASP A 48 -2.89 0.63 -4.11
N ALA A 49 -2.33 0.76 -2.91
CA ALA A 49 -1.43 1.87 -2.57
C ALA A 49 -0.19 1.88 -3.46
N THR A 50 0.45 0.73 -3.68
CA THR A 50 1.62 0.62 -4.56
C THR A 50 1.28 0.95 -6.02
N VAL A 51 0.12 0.52 -6.53
CA VAL A 51 -0.33 0.88 -7.89
C VAL A 51 -0.61 2.38 -7.99
N ALA A 52 -1.27 2.97 -7.00
CA ALA A 52 -1.54 4.41 -6.95
C ALA A 52 -0.25 5.23 -6.89
N GLU A 53 0.75 4.80 -6.12
CA GLU A 53 2.09 5.40 -6.08
C GLU A 53 2.75 5.37 -7.47
N GLY A 54 2.66 4.24 -8.20
CA GLY A 54 3.15 4.15 -9.57
C GLY A 54 2.47 5.15 -10.53
N ILE A 55 1.16 5.35 -10.40
CA ILE A 55 0.42 6.36 -11.20
C ILE A 55 0.88 7.78 -10.85
N GLN A 56 1.12 8.07 -9.56
CA GLN A 56 1.64 9.37 -9.12
C GLN A 56 3.03 9.64 -9.70
N ILE A 57 3.91 8.64 -9.69
CA ILE A 57 5.24 8.70 -10.31
C ILE A 57 5.14 9.02 -11.80
N ILE A 58 4.26 8.35 -12.54
CA ILE A 58 4.06 8.62 -13.97
C ILE A 58 3.52 10.04 -14.20
N ASN A 59 2.61 10.52 -13.36
CA ASN A 59 2.10 11.88 -13.46
C ASN A 59 3.18 12.94 -13.17
N ALA A 60 4.05 12.68 -12.20
CA ALA A 60 5.23 13.52 -11.95
C ALA A 60 6.18 13.51 -13.15
N ALA A 61 6.43 12.34 -13.75
CA ALA A 61 7.24 12.21 -14.96
C ALA A 61 6.66 13.00 -16.14
N LYS A 62 5.33 12.98 -16.35
CA LYS A 62 4.67 13.80 -17.37
C LYS A 62 4.91 15.30 -17.18
N LEU A 63 4.82 15.76 -15.93
CA LEU A 63 5.08 17.15 -15.59
C LEU A 63 6.55 17.51 -15.85
N TYR A 64 7.48 16.60 -15.51
CA TYR A 64 8.90 16.77 -15.79
C TYR A 64 9.21 16.84 -17.30
N VAL A 65 8.63 15.96 -18.11
CA VAL A 65 8.79 15.95 -19.58
C VAL A 65 8.28 17.24 -20.23
N THR A 66 7.28 17.90 -19.63
CA THR A 66 6.81 19.21 -20.12
C THR A 66 7.90 20.27 -20.07
N THR A 67 8.80 20.20 -19.07
CA THR A 67 9.96 21.10 -18.94
C THR A 67 11.18 20.54 -19.69
N ASN A 68 11.28 19.21 -19.82
CA ASN A 68 12.40 18.50 -20.42
C ASN A 68 11.93 17.59 -21.57
N PRO A 69 11.58 18.13 -22.75
CA PRO A 69 10.85 17.40 -23.79
C PRO A 69 11.62 16.27 -24.49
N ASN A 70 12.95 16.23 -24.31
CA ASN A 70 13.84 15.25 -24.94
C ASN A 70 14.38 14.18 -23.97
N VAL A 71 13.90 14.17 -22.72
CA VAL A 71 14.33 13.14 -21.76
C VAL A 71 13.72 11.78 -22.14
N THR A 72 14.54 10.74 -22.09
CA THR A 72 14.13 9.36 -22.41
C THR A 72 14.07 8.47 -21.17
N SER A 73 14.79 8.82 -20.10
CA SER A 73 14.80 8.12 -18.82
C SER A 73 14.84 9.14 -17.69
N ILE A 74 13.95 8.98 -16.73
CA ILE A 74 13.77 9.87 -15.58
C ILE A 74 13.97 9.02 -14.33
N SER A 75 14.90 9.42 -13.47
CA SER A 75 15.19 8.74 -12.21
C SER A 75 14.33 9.29 -11.07
N ALA A 76 14.28 8.57 -9.94
CA ALA A 76 13.62 9.06 -8.72
C ALA A 76 14.14 10.43 -8.27
N ASN A 77 15.44 10.71 -8.43
CA ASN A 77 16.05 11.98 -8.04
C ASN A 77 15.52 13.17 -8.86
N ASP A 78 15.25 12.96 -10.15
CA ASP A 78 14.69 13.98 -11.04
C ASP A 78 13.24 14.35 -10.65
N LEU A 79 12.55 13.42 -9.98
CA LEU A 79 11.16 13.58 -9.54
C LEU A 79 11.01 13.99 -8.08
N SER A 80 12.11 14.14 -7.34
CA SER A 80 12.12 14.52 -5.92
C SER A 80 11.41 15.84 -5.61
N GLN A 81 11.28 16.73 -6.60
CA GLN A 81 10.56 18.01 -6.46
C GLN A 81 9.05 17.90 -6.69
N TYR A 82 8.60 16.80 -7.29
CA TYR A 82 7.22 16.55 -7.70
C TYR A 82 6.55 15.45 -6.88
N LEU A 83 7.35 14.63 -6.19
CA LEU A 83 6.92 13.51 -5.38
C LEU A 83 7.31 13.76 -3.92
N ASP A 84 6.36 13.57 -3.03
CA ASP A 84 6.58 13.63 -1.58
C ASP A 84 6.34 12.24 -0.97
N ASN A 85 7.23 11.83 -0.05
CA ASN A 85 7.14 10.56 0.69
C ASN A 85 7.10 9.25 -0.12
N VAL A 86 7.71 9.21 -1.31
CA VAL A 86 7.90 7.93 -2.04
C VAL A 86 8.99 7.13 -1.34
N LYS A 87 8.67 5.90 -0.92
CA LYS A 87 9.58 5.08 -0.10
C LYS A 87 10.64 4.35 -0.92
N ASP A 88 10.35 4.15 -2.20
CA ASP A 88 11.22 3.47 -3.16
C ASP A 88 11.96 4.53 -3.99
N ASN A 89 13.29 4.51 -4.00
CA ASN A 89 14.09 5.44 -4.79
C ASN A 89 14.80 4.77 -5.97
N ASP A 90 14.60 3.45 -6.14
CA ASP A 90 15.32 2.66 -7.13
C ASP A 90 14.54 2.56 -8.47
N PHE A 91 13.36 3.19 -8.55
CA PHE A 91 12.54 3.20 -9.76
C PHE A 91 13.05 4.20 -10.82
N SER A 92 12.68 3.93 -12.07
CA SER A 92 12.84 4.89 -13.17
C SER A 92 11.63 4.90 -14.10
N VAL A 93 11.42 6.02 -14.81
CA VAL A 93 10.38 6.16 -15.82
C VAL A 93 11.03 6.31 -17.19
N THR A 94 10.75 5.37 -18.08
CA THR A 94 11.14 5.44 -19.48
C THR A 94 10.07 6.15 -20.29
N VAL A 95 10.49 7.11 -21.11
CA VAL A 95 9.61 7.91 -21.96
C VAL A 95 9.84 7.53 -23.42
N GLY A 96 8.87 6.80 -23.98
CA GLY A 96 8.81 6.53 -25.42
C GLY A 96 8.10 7.66 -26.15
N LYS A 97 8.57 8.00 -27.36
CA LYS A 97 7.91 8.98 -28.24
C LYS A 97 7.61 8.36 -29.59
N SER A 98 6.34 8.40 -30.00
CA SER A 98 5.91 8.04 -31.35
C SER A 98 5.06 9.19 -31.91
N GLY A 99 5.66 9.99 -32.80
CA GLY A 99 5.06 11.25 -33.26
C GLY A 99 4.85 12.24 -32.11
N ASN A 100 3.59 12.67 -31.90
CA ASN A 100 3.18 13.56 -30.80
C ASN A 100 2.70 12.81 -29.55
N LYS A 101 2.72 11.47 -29.57
CA LYS A 101 2.27 10.65 -28.44
C LYS A 101 3.48 10.25 -27.57
N HIS A 102 3.39 10.56 -26.28
CA HIS A 102 4.32 10.07 -25.27
C HIS A 102 3.75 8.81 -24.61
N THR A 103 4.59 7.79 -24.47
CA THR A 103 4.31 6.57 -23.70
C THR A 103 5.20 6.58 -22.47
N TYR A 104 4.61 6.35 -21.30
CA TYR A 104 5.32 6.31 -20.03
C TYR A 104 5.32 4.89 -19.50
N THR A 105 6.51 4.36 -19.24
CA THR A 105 6.73 3.03 -18.68
C THR A 105 7.50 3.18 -17.39
N LEU A 106 6.90 2.75 -16.28
CA LEU A 106 7.56 2.68 -14.99
C LEU A 106 8.37 1.38 -14.91
N VAL A 107 9.59 1.48 -14.41
CA VAL A 107 10.59 0.40 -14.33
C VAL A 107 11.07 0.25 -12.89
N ASP A 108 11.26 -0.99 -12.45
CA ASP A 108 11.83 -1.35 -11.13
C ASP A 108 11.05 -0.78 -9.92
N HIS A 109 9.74 -0.62 -10.08
CA HIS A 109 8.83 -0.24 -8.99
C HIS A 109 7.93 -1.43 -8.60
N GLY A 110 7.55 -1.52 -7.33
CA GLY A 110 6.70 -2.60 -6.81
C GLY A 110 5.36 -2.79 -7.54
N ALA A 111 4.87 -1.77 -8.25
CA ALA A 111 3.65 -1.85 -9.06
C ALA A 111 3.79 -2.85 -10.23
N ALA A 112 4.99 -3.05 -10.78
CA ALA A 112 5.24 -4.00 -11.86
C ALA A 112 5.05 -5.46 -11.42
N SER A 113 5.25 -5.78 -10.14
CA SER A 113 4.97 -7.12 -9.60
C SER A 113 3.47 -7.38 -9.41
N ILE A 114 2.66 -6.33 -9.31
CA ILE A 114 1.21 -6.40 -9.06
C ILE A 114 0.44 -6.39 -10.39
N VAL A 115 0.89 -5.57 -11.32
CA VAL A 115 0.33 -5.41 -12.66
C VAL A 115 1.44 -5.71 -13.67
N PRO A 116 1.80 -6.99 -13.85
CA PRO A 116 2.83 -7.35 -14.80
C PRO A 116 2.35 -7.09 -16.23
N ASP A 117 3.17 -6.39 -17.01
CA ASP A 117 3.06 -6.39 -18.48
C ASP A 117 3.38 -7.80 -19.00
N ALA A 118 2.82 -8.16 -20.15
CA ALA A 118 3.01 -9.43 -20.85
C ALA A 118 4.49 -9.77 -21.14
N GLY A 119 5.42 -8.83 -20.90
CA GLY A 119 6.86 -8.94 -21.11
C GLY A 119 7.73 -9.38 -19.92
N ASN A 120 7.22 -9.52 -18.69
CA ASN A 120 7.98 -9.98 -17.50
C ASN A 120 9.19 -9.12 -17.06
N ASP A 121 9.46 -7.99 -17.73
CA ASP A 121 10.64 -7.16 -17.50
C ASP A 121 10.39 -6.07 -16.45
N ASN A 122 9.98 -6.38 -15.21
CA ASN A 122 9.85 -5.41 -14.08
C ASN A 122 9.25 -4.04 -14.46
N THR A 123 8.38 -4.01 -15.46
CA THR A 123 7.89 -2.81 -16.12
C THR A 123 6.38 -2.80 -16.09
N VAL A 124 5.83 -1.60 -16.02
CA VAL A 124 4.40 -1.40 -16.10
C VAL A 124 4.11 -0.09 -16.82
N THR A 125 3.19 -0.14 -17.77
CA THR A 125 2.76 1.03 -18.52
C THR A 125 1.62 1.76 -17.82
N GLU A 126 1.43 3.04 -18.13
CA GLU A 126 0.31 3.83 -17.59
C GLU A 126 -1.06 3.18 -17.86
N ALA A 127 -1.26 2.63 -19.06
CA ALA A 127 -2.53 2.02 -19.46
C ALA A 127 -2.88 0.80 -18.60
N GLU A 128 -1.88 0.03 -18.20
CA GLU A 128 -2.05 -1.16 -17.37
C GLU A 128 -2.38 -0.80 -15.93
N LEU A 129 -1.68 0.18 -15.35
CA LEU A 129 -2.00 0.70 -14.01
C LEU A 129 -3.42 1.26 -13.95
N GLN A 130 -3.86 1.97 -14.99
CA GLN A 130 -5.23 2.48 -15.10
C GLN A 130 -6.25 1.35 -15.23
N THR A 131 -5.95 0.32 -16.01
CA THR A 131 -6.83 -0.85 -16.16
C THR A 131 -6.99 -1.58 -14.82
N TYR A 132 -5.91 -1.79 -14.08
CA TYR A 132 -5.96 -2.41 -12.75
C TYR A 132 -6.79 -1.59 -11.75
N THR A 133 -6.62 -0.26 -11.77
CA THR A 133 -7.35 0.66 -10.87
C THR A 133 -8.84 0.72 -11.20
N ASN A 134 -9.22 0.60 -12.48
CA ASN A 134 -10.62 0.61 -12.88
C ASN A 134 -11.32 -0.76 -12.71
N ALA A 135 -10.54 -1.85 -12.66
CA ALA A 135 -11.05 -3.22 -12.54
C ALA A 135 -11.25 -3.67 -11.08
N ASN A 136 -10.68 -2.96 -10.11
CA ASN A 136 -10.75 -3.27 -8.68
C ASN A 136 -11.39 -2.13 -7.89
#